data_AF-A0A3C0VZF7-F1
#
_entry.id   AF-A0A3C0VZF7-F1
#
_cell.length_a   1.000
_cell.length_b   1.000
_cell.length_c   1.000
_cell.angle_alpha   90.00
_cell.angle_beta   90.00
_cell.angle_gamma   90.00
#
_symmetry.space_group_name_H-M   'P 1'
#
loop_
_entity.id
_entity.type
_entity.pdbx_description
1 polymer ?
#
loop_
_entity_poly.entity_id
_entity_poly.type
_entity_poly.pdbx_seq_one_letter_code
_entity_poly.pdbx_strand_id
1 'polypeptide(L)' 'FGRETLGLPEKFCREAGDRWLHIPMFNEGARSLNLSNCVSLVLYEALRQLKFEGEL' A
#
# COMPACT_ATOMS: atom_id res chain seq x y z
N PHE A 1 2.03 6.22 2.29
CA PHE A 1 0.69 6.37 1.69
C PHE A 1 0.43 7.84 1.37
N GLY A 2 -0.27 8.13 0.27
CA GLY A 2 -0.60 9.49 -0.14
C GLY A 2 -1.99 9.92 0.33
N ARG A 3 -2.36 11.17 0.01
CA ARG A 3 -3.74 11.64 0.21
C ARG A 3 -4.67 10.85 -0.71
N GLU A 4 -5.86 10.48 -0.25
CA GLU A 4 -6.83 9.70 -1.05
C GLU A 4 -7.11 10.33 -2.42
N THR A 5 -7.19 11.66 -2.48
CA THR A 5 -7.55 12.37 -3.72
C THR A 5 -6.36 12.62 -4.65
N LEU A 6 -5.15 12.82 -4.09
CA LEU A 6 -3.99 13.34 -4.83
C LEU A 6 -2.82 12.35 -4.89
N GLY A 7 -2.90 11.24 -4.17
CA GLY A 7 -1.81 10.28 -4.05
C GLY A 7 -0.56 10.87 -3.41
N LEU A 8 0.60 10.30 -3.76
CA LEU A 8 1.91 10.80 -3.37
C LEU A 8 2.47 11.69 -4.49
N PRO A 9 3.16 12.79 -4.15
CA PRO A 9 3.92 13.54 -5.14
C PRO A 9 4.89 12.65 -5.91
N GLU A 10 4.92 12.78 -7.24
CA GLU A 10 5.70 11.94 -8.15
C GLU A 10 7.20 11.90 -7.82
N LYS A 11 7.74 13.00 -7.26
CA LYS A 11 9.12 13.08 -6.78
C LYS A 11 9.43 11.97 -5.77
N PHE A 12 8.54 11.72 -4.82
CA PHE A 12 8.75 10.68 -3.81
C PHE A 12 8.66 9.27 -4.41
N CYS A 13 7.81 9.06 -5.42
CA CYS A 13 7.75 7.79 -6.13
C CYS A 13 9.07 7.51 -6.86
N ARG A 14 9.65 8.52 -7.51
CA ARG A 14 10.96 8.41 -8.18
C ARG A 14 12.11 8.16 -7.21
N GLU A 15 12.13 8.84 -6.07
CA GLU A 15 13.16 8.66 -5.03
C GLU A 15 13.04 7.32 -4.27
N ALA A 16 11.85 6.72 -4.24
CA ALA A 16 11.63 5.44 -3.58
C ALA A 16 12.30 4.28 -4.32
N GLY A 17 12.38 4.33 -5.66
CA GLY A 17 12.92 3.26 -6.49
C GLY A 17 12.27 1.91 -6.17
N ASP A 18 13.08 0.89 -5.89
CA ASP A 18 12.62 -0.47 -5.56
C ASP A 18 11.89 -0.58 -4.20
N ARG A 19 11.90 0.49 -3.39
CA ARG A 19 11.14 0.54 -2.12
C ARG A 19 9.69 0.95 -2.34
N TRP A 20 9.30 1.26 -3.57
CA TRP A 20 7.91 1.53 -3.94
C TRP A 20 7.12 0.23 -4.07
N LEU A 21 5.97 0.16 -3.41
CA LEU A 21 5.07 -0.99 -3.48
C LEU A 21 3.78 -0.61 -4.23
N HIS A 22 3.28 -1.54 -5.03
CA HIS A 22 2.01 -1.42 -5.74
C HIS A 22 1.10 -2.60 -5.36
N ILE A 23 -0.15 -2.32 -5.00
CA ILE A 23 -1.17 -3.35 -4.73
C ILE A 23 -1.89 -3.65 -6.06
N PRO A 24 -1.81 -4.89 -6.60
CA PRO A 24 -2.50 -5.24 -7.83
C PRO A 24 -4.02 -5.04 -7.72
N MET A 25 -4.62 -4.45 -8.75
CA MET A 25 -6.07 -4.34 -8.90
C MET A 25 -6.48 -4.94 -10.26
N PHE A 26 -7.49 -5.81 -10.26
CA PHE A 26 -7.95 -6.52 -11.46
C PHE A 26 -9.30 -6.04 -11.99
N ASN A 27 -9.94 -5.08 -11.32
CA ASN A 27 -11.23 -4.53 -11.74
C ASN A 27 -11.03 -3.21 -12.49
N GLU A 28 -11.34 -3.18 -13.78
CA GLU A 28 -11.21 -2.00 -14.65
C GLU A 28 -12.12 -0.83 -14.24
N GLY A 29 -13.24 -1.10 -13.57
CA GLY A 29 -14.14 -0.06 -13.07
C GLY A 29 -13.67 0.59 -11.76
N ALA A 30 -12.66 0.02 -11.09
CA ALA A 30 -12.15 0.52 -9.83
C ALA A 30 -10.96 1.47 -10.04
N ARG A 31 -11.08 2.70 -9.52
CA ARG A 31 -9.99 3.71 -9.61
C ARG A 31 -8.88 3.50 -8.60
N SER A 32 -9.25 3.13 -7.38
CA SER A 32 -8.31 2.82 -6.29
C SER A 32 -9.04 2.05 -5.20
N LEU A 33 -8.30 1.33 -4.38
CA LEU A 33 -8.78 0.90 -3.06
C LEU A 33 -8.90 2.12 -2.14
N ASN A 34 -9.79 2.04 -1.16
CA ASN A 34 -9.83 3.02 -0.08
C ASN A 34 -8.49 3.02 0.69
N LEU A 35 -8.06 4.17 1.21
CA LEU A 35 -6.78 4.30 1.90
C LEU A 35 -6.66 3.37 3.11
N SER A 36 -7.73 3.20 3.89
CA SER A 36 -7.73 2.29 5.04
C SER A 36 -7.46 0.85 4.61
N ASN A 37 -8.12 0.37 3.56
CA ASN A 37 -7.89 -0.96 3.00
C ASN A 37 -6.44 -1.14 2.51
N CYS A 38 -5.87 -0.12 1.84
CA CYS A 38 -4.46 -0.16 1.43
C CYS A 38 -3.52 -0.30 2.63
N VAL A 39 -3.75 0.47 3.70
CA VAL A 39 -2.93 0.41 4.92
C VAL A 39 -3.05 -0.96 5.58
N SER A 40 -4.27 -1.48 5.74
CA SER A 40 -4.51 -2.80 6.33
C SER A 40 -3.83 -3.92 5.54
N LEU A 41 -3.93 -3.92 4.20
CA LEU A 41 -3.29 -4.93 3.36
C LEU A 41 -1.77 -4.95 3.53
N VAL A 42 -1.13 -3.78 3.47
CA VAL A 42 0.33 -3.67 3.62
C VAL A 42 0.78 -4.05 5.03
N LEU A 43 0.04 -3.61 6.06
CA LEU A 43 0.34 -3.96 7.44
C LEU A 43 0.27 -5.48 7.66
N TYR A 44 -0.83 -6.10 7.25
CA TYR A 44 -1.01 -7.54 7.47
C TYR A 44 -0.08 -8.40 6.61
N GLU A 45 0.30 -7.95 5.41
CA GLU A 45 1.33 -8.65 4.63
C GLU A 45 2.69 -8.57 5.32
N ALA A 46 3.08 -7.41 5.86
CA ALA A 46 4.30 -7.28 6.63
C ALA A 46 4.28 -8.15 7.90
N LEU A 47 3.17 -8.14 8.65
CA LEU A 47 2.98 -9.01 9.81
C LEU A 47 3.04 -10.50 9.42
N ARG A 48 2.42 -10.90 8.32
CA ARG A 48 2.48 -12.27 7.80
C ARG A 48 3.92 -12.70 7.49
N GLN A 49 4.73 -11.82 6.89
CA GLN A 49 6.15 -12.08 6.65
C GLN A 49 6.95 -12.20 7.96
N LEU A 50 6.57 -11.42 8.98
CA LEU A 50 7.09 -11.51 10.34
C LEU A 50 6.44 -12.62 11.18
N LYS A 51 5.65 -13.51 10.55
CA LYS A 51 4.96 -14.64 11.18
C LYS A 51 4.05 -14.24 12.37
N PHE A 52 3.52 -13.01 12.33
CA PHE A 52 2.69 -12.46 13.40
C PHE A 52 3.37 -12.51 14.79
N GLU A 53 4.70 -12.37 14.83
CA GLU A 53 5.45 -12.38 16.07
C GLU A 53 4.96 -11.27 17.03
N GLY A 54 4.60 -11.65 18.26
CA GLY A 54 4.11 -10.72 19.28
C GLY A 54 2.60 -10.41 19.23
N GLU A 55 1.83 -11.09 18.37
CA GLU A 55 0.36 -11.10 18.47
C GLU A 55 -0.06 -11.89 19.75
N LEU A 56 -0.92 -11.29 20.58
CA LEU A 56 -1.38 -11.82 21.88
C LEU A 56 -2.80 -12.36 21.79
#